data_AF-A0A4R5CCN0-F1
#
_entry.id   AF-A0A4R5CCN0-F1
#
_cell.length_a   1.000
_cell.length_b   1.000
_cell.length_c   1.000
_cell.angle_alpha   90.00
_cell.angle_beta   90.00
_cell.angle_gamma   90.00
#
_symmetry.space_group_name_H-M   'P 1'
#
loop_
_entity.id
_entity.type
_entity.pdbx_description
1 polymer ?
#
loop_
_entity_poly.entity_id
_entity_poly.type
_entity_poly.pdbx_seq_one_letter_code
_entity_poly.pdbx_strand_id
1 'polypeptide(L)'
;MRFYRVARPLAGDWQGIPVGPYQWRSRKDKDGDVLTEMSYEHCDSNHPTPQLDGLGHIDGDEYCGFPSMDELRSWFDGDWLELLGSIGFRIYVYEVDEDYVREGGHQAVAPLHSDYGTALVDEIDLMEMENAGH
;
A
#
# COMPACT_ATOMS: atom_id res chain seq x y z
N MET A 1 -16.52 1.58 0.50
CA MET A 1 -15.65 1.21 1.64
C MET A 1 -14.37 2.04 1.68
N ARG A 2 -13.61 2.01 2.79
CA ARG A 2 -12.27 2.59 2.85
C ARG A 2 -11.24 1.57 2.35
N PHE A 3 -10.24 2.07 1.63
CA PHE A 3 -9.14 1.28 1.09
C PHE A 3 -7.82 1.99 1.43
N TYR A 4 -6.89 1.27 2.05
CA TYR A 4 -5.68 1.83 2.63
C TYR A 4 -4.46 1.34 1.85
N ARG A 5 -3.53 2.25 1.52
CA ARG A 5 -2.35 1.90 0.74
C ARG A 5 -1.12 2.66 1.21
N VAL A 6 -0.07 1.93 1.58
CA VAL A 6 1.25 2.52 1.83
C VAL A 6 1.90 2.83 0.48
N ALA A 7 2.17 4.10 0.22
CA ALA A 7 2.77 4.54 -1.02
C ALA A 7 3.53 5.86 -0.85
N ARG A 8 4.35 6.22 -1.85
CA ARG A 8 4.96 7.55 -1.97
C ARG A 8 4.85 8.08 -3.40
N PRO A 9 4.73 9.39 -3.59
CA PRO A 9 4.78 9.97 -4.93
C PRO A 9 6.22 9.89 -5.47
N LEU A 10 6.44 9.30 -6.65
CA LEU A 10 7.72 9.41 -7.34
C LEU A 10 7.64 10.48 -8.44
N ALA A 11 8.73 11.24 -8.60
CA ALA A 11 8.82 12.24 -9.65
C ALA A 11 8.75 11.56 -11.03
N GLY A 12 7.78 11.96 -11.85
CA GLY A 12 7.63 11.47 -13.23
C GLY A 12 6.70 10.28 -13.43
N ASP A 13 5.86 9.93 -12.44
CA ASP A 13 4.83 8.92 -12.64
C ASP A 13 3.70 9.42 -13.54
N TRP A 14 3.46 8.66 -14.62
CA TRP A 14 2.57 9.01 -15.73
C TRP A 14 1.08 9.01 -15.39
N GLN A 15 0.67 8.51 -14.23
CA GLN A 15 -0.74 8.37 -13.86
C GLN A 15 -1.13 9.16 -12.60
N GLY A 16 -0.19 9.87 -11.96
CA GLY A 16 -0.46 10.60 -10.73
C GLY A 16 -0.81 9.72 -9.52
N ILE A 17 -0.75 8.39 -9.65
CA ILE A 17 -1.00 7.44 -8.57
C ILE A 17 0.31 7.16 -7.83
N PRO A 18 0.36 7.35 -6.49
CA PRO A 18 1.52 7.02 -5.67
C PRO A 18 1.98 5.57 -5.83
N VAL A 19 3.27 5.31 -5.61
CA VAL A 19 3.91 4.02 -5.85
C VAL A 19 4.10 3.27 -4.54
N GLY A 20 3.73 1.99 -4.52
CA GLY A 20 3.87 1.13 -3.35
C GLY A 20 5.31 0.66 -3.10
N PRO A 21 5.63 0.20 -1.89
CA PRO A 21 7.02 -0.06 -1.48
C PRO A 21 7.62 -1.31 -2.16
N TYR A 22 6.79 -2.24 -2.62
CA TYR A 22 7.24 -3.44 -3.36
C TYR A 22 7.47 -3.23 -4.85
N GLN A 23 7.12 -2.05 -5.41
CA GLN A 23 7.30 -1.83 -6.84
C GLN A 23 8.77 -1.59 -7.18
N TRP A 24 9.22 -2.16 -8.30
CA TRP A 24 10.59 -2.00 -8.81
C TRP A 24 11.04 -0.54 -8.94
N ARG A 25 10.12 0.37 -9.28
CA ARG A 25 10.42 1.81 -9.38
C ARG A 25 10.83 2.41 -8.04
N SER A 26 10.19 1.99 -6.95
CA SER A 26 10.54 2.42 -5.60
C SER A 26 11.96 2.03 -5.23
N ARG A 27 12.42 0.85 -5.68
CA ARG A 27 13.75 0.30 -5.36
C ARG A 27 14.93 0.91 -6.12
N LYS A 28 14.67 1.80 -7.09
CA LYS A 28 15.72 2.44 -7.91
C LYS A 28 16.26 3.74 -7.33
N ASP A 29 15.71 4.21 -6.23
CA ASP A 29 16.19 5.42 -5.58
C ASP A 29 17.20 5.10 -4.46
N LYS A 30 17.65 6.15 -3.75
CA LYS A 30 18.60 6.07 -2.63
C LYS A 30 18.13 5.18 -1.46
N ASP A 31 16.85 4.87 -1.37
CA ASP A 31 16.22 4.10 -0.29
C ASP A 31 15.98 2.63 -0.71
N GLY A 32 16.58 2.21 -1.84
CA GLY A 32 16.41 0.87 -2.41
C GLY A 32 16.83 -0.27 -1.48
N ASP A 33 17.77 -0.05 -0.56
CA ASP A 33 18.21 -1.05 0.42
C ASP A 33 17.08 -1.38 1.42
N VAL A 34 16.45 -0.37 2.03
CA VAL A 34 15.31 -0.54 2.96
C VAL A 34 14.17 -1.30 2.28
N LEU A 35 13.85 -0.91 1.05
CA LEU A 35 12.77 -1.54 0.29
C LEU A 35 13.09 -2.97 -0.15
N THR A 36 14.38 -3.26 -0.36
CA THR A 36 14.85 -4.61 -0.70
C THR A 36 14.74 -5.51 0.51
N GLU A 37 15.20 -5.06 1.69
CA GLU A 37 15.09 -5.78 2.96
C GLU A 37 13.64 -6.11 3.31
N MET A 38 12.75 -5.12 3.30
CA MET A 38 11.31 -5.32 3.52
C MET A 38 10.73 -6.35 2.56
N SER A 39 11.14 -6.31 1.28
CA SER A 39 10.65 -7.26 0.29
C SER A 39 11.15 -8.69 0.50
N TYR A 40 12.30 -8.86 1.17
CA TYR A 40 12.78 -10.18 1.57
C TYR A 40 12.01 -10.71 2.79
N GLU A 41 11.74 -9.85 3.78
CA GLU A 41 10.98 -10.26 4.97
C GLU A 41 9.52 -10.56 4.63
N HIS A 42 8.90 -9.77 3.76
CA HIS A 42 7.51 -9.95 3.33
C HIS A 42 7.38 -10.97 2.18
N CYS A 43 8.27 -11.96 2.15
CA CYS A 43 8.24 -13.08 1.20
C CYS A 43 8.02 -14.42 1.93
N ASP A 44 7.05 -14.44 2.85
CA ASP A 44 6.69 -15.61 3.66
C ASP A 44 5.20 -15.96 3.54
N SER A 45 4.73 -16.91 4.35
CA SER A 45 3.32 -17.33 4.35
C SER A 45 2.37 -16.33 4.98
N ASN A 46 2.86 -15.38 5.78
CA ASN A 46 2.07 -14.32 6.40
C ASN A 46 1.93 -13.11 5.48
N HIS A 47 2.83 -12.99 4.49
CA HIS A 47 2.82 -11.98 3.44
C HIS A 47 2.67 -12.63 2.05
N PRO A 48 1.55 -13.33 1.79
CA PRO A 48 1.38 -14.00 0.51
C PRO A 48 1.38 -13.01 -0.65
N THR A 49 1.92 -13.44 -1.80
CA THR A 49 1.69 -12.70 -3.04
C THR A 49 0.19 -12.61 -3.32
N PRO A 50 -0.29 -11.59 -4.05
CA PRO A 50 -1.73 -11.46 -4.33
C PRO A 50 -2.35 -12.73 -4.93
N GLN A 51 -1.60 -13.46 -5.75
CA GLN A 51 -2.05 -14.74 -6.30
C GLN A 51 -2.27 -15.81 -5.21
N LEU A 52 -1.36 -15.91 -4.23
CA LEU A 52 -1.48 -16.85 -3.11
C LEU A 52 -2.51 -16.40 -2.08
N ASP A 53 -2.80 -15.10 -2.04
CA ASP A 53 -3.80 -14.49 -1.16
C ASP A 53 -5.24 -14.59 -1.70
N GLY A 54 -5.44 -15.26 -2.85
CA GLY A 54 -6.76 -15.45 -3.45
C GLY A 54 -7.22 -14.34 -4.39
N LEU A 55 -6.38 -13.32 -4.63
CA LEU A 55 -6.69 -12.17 -5.49
C LEU A 55 -6.43 -12.45 -6.98
N GLY A 56 -5.67 -13.50 -7.32
CA GLY A 56 -5.43 -13.88 -8.71
C GLY A 56 -4.66 -12.83 -9.52
N HIS A 57 -5.10 -12.57 -10.75
CA HIS A 57 -4.50 -11.54 -11.62
C HIS A 57 -4.91 -10.14 -11.14
N ILE A 58 -3.99 -9.17 -11.30
CA ILE A 58 -4.22 -7.75 -11.00
C ILE A 58 -4.09 -7.01 -12.32
N ASP A 59 -5.15 -6.32 -12.70
CA ASP A 59 -5.20 -5.52 -13.93
C ASP A 59 -4.36 -4.25 -13.81
N GLY A 60 -4.04 -3.63 -14.96
CA GLY A 60 -3.11 -2.49 -15.01
C GLY A 60 -3.60 -1.21 -14.32
N ASP A 61 -4.88 -1.14 -14.00
CA ASP A 61 -5.55 -0.05 -13.27
C ASP A 61 -5.93 -0.43 -11.83
N GLU A 62 -5.67 -1.67 -11.42
CA GLU A 62 -5.87 -2.14 -10.05
C GLU A 62 -4.59 -2.02 -9.22
N TYR A 63 -4.76 -1.76 -7.93
CA TYR A 63 -3.66 -1.57 -7.00
C TYR A 63 -3.90 -2.37 -5.73
N CYS A 64 -2.84 -3.00 -5.21
CA CYS A 64 -2.87 -3.64 -3.89
C CYS A 64 -2.92 -2.62 -2.76
N GLY A 65 -3.65 -2.99 -1.71
CA GLY A 65 -3.79 -2.28 -0.45
C GLY A 65 -4.51 -3.16 0.56
N PHE A 66 -5.23 -2.54 1.48
CA PHE A 66 -5.88 -3.21 2.61
C PHE A 66 -7.30 -2.68 2.81
N PRO A 67 -8.27 -3.54 3.20
CA PRO A 67 -9.64 -3.10 3.48
C PRO A 67 -9.77 -2.45 4.87
N SER A 68 -8.79 -2.61 5.76
CA SER A 68 -8.73 -1.94 7.06
C SER A 68 -7.32 -1.44 7.43
N MET A 69 -7.29 -0.49 8.37
CA MET A 69 -6.04 -0.02 8.98
C MET A 69 -5.37 -1.11 9.83
N ASP A 70 -6.16 -2.01 10.44
CA ASP A 70 -5.64 -3.07 11.30
C ASP A 70 -4.90 -4.14 10.47
N GLU A 71 -5.42 -4.51 9.29
CA GLU A 71 -4.72 -5.40 8.36
C GLU A 71 -3.46 -4.75 7.80
N LEU A 72 -3.52 -3.45 7.46
CA LEU A 72 -2.33 -2.70 7.04
C LEU A 72 -1.26 -2.73 8.12
N ARG A 73 -1.62 -2.44 9.37
CA ARG A 73 -0.68 -2.45 10.50
C ARG A 73 -0.12 -3.85 10.77
N SER A 74 -0.97 -4.87 10.69
CA SER A 74 -0.53 -6.26 10.83
C SER A 74 0.42 -6.68 9.70
N TRP A 75 0.25 -6.15 8.49
CA TRP A 75 1.11 -6.42 7.35
C TRP A 75 2.46 -5.71 7.43
N PHE A 76 2.50 -4.55 8.05
CA PHE A 76 3.73 -3.77 8.27
C PHE A 76 4.09 -3.74 9.77
N ASP A 77 3.90 -4.87 10.46
CA ASP A 77 4.20 -5.01 11.89
C ASP A 77 5.70 -4.79 12.18
N GLY A 78 6.03 -4.49 13.44
CA GLY A 78 7.36 -4.03 13.82
C GLY A 78 7.62 -2.58 13.39
N ASP A 79 8.85 -2.27 13.00
CA ASP A 79 9.29 -0.90 12.72
C ASP A 79 9.08 -0.48 11.25
N TRP A 80 8.40 -1.31 10.45
CA TRP A 80 8.29 -1.10 9.01
C TRP A 80 7.56 0.19 8.62
N LEU A 81 6.46 0.53 9.30
CA LEU A 81 5.76 1.79 9.05
C LEU A 81 6.62 3.02 9.38
N GLU A 82 7.40 2.98 10.46
CA GLU A 82 8.32 4.06 10.83
C GLU A 82 9.43 4.20 9.78
N LEU A 83 10.09 3.09 9.42
CA LEU A 83 11.14 3.07 8.41
C LEU A 83 10.63 3.61 7.07
N LEU A 84 9.43 3.17 6.64
CA LEU A 84 8.78 3.66 5.43
C LEU A 84 8.46 5.16 5.51
N GLY A 85 7.97 5.63 6.66
CA GLY A 85 7.75 7.06 6.93
C GLY A 85 9.03 7.88 6.79
N SER A 86 10.15 7.39 7.32
CA SER A 86 11.45 8.08 7.29
C SER A 86 11.99 8.27 5.86
N ILE A 87 11.54 7.45 4.91
CA ILE A 87 11.90 7.53 3.48
C ILE A 87 10.74 8.07 2.61
N GLY A 88 9.76 8.72 3.23
CA GLY A 88 8.72 9.52 2.57
C GLY A 88 7.50 8.75 2.11
N PHE A 89 7.24 7.54 2.60
CA PHE A 89 5.96 6.87 2.42
C PHE A 89 4.90 7.43 3.36
N ARG A 90 3.66 7.31 2.91
CA ARG A 90 2.43 7.71 3.60
C ARG A 90 1.38 6.62 3.45
N ILE A 91 0.34 6.67 4.27
CA ILE A 91 -0.87 5.90 4.00
C ILE A 91 -1.83 6.81 3.22
N TYR A 92 -2.16 6.37 2.03
CA TYR A 92 -3.23 6.95 1.22
C TYR A 92 -4.53 6.22 1.52
N VAL A 93 -5.57 6.97 1.88
CA VAL A 93 -6.89 6.44 2.19
C VAL A 93 -7.84 6.82 1.06
N TYR A 94 -8.40 5.82 0.42
CA TYR A 94 -9.37 5.98 -0.65
C TYR A 94 -10.75 5.57 -0.16
N GLU A 95 -11.77 6.28 -0.63
CA GLU A 95 -13.13 5.76 -0.68
C GLU A 95 -13.31 5.07 -2.03
N VAL A 96 -13.68 3.79 -2.00
CA VAL A 96 -13.86 2.95 -3.19
C VAL A 96 -15.24 2.29 -3.09
N ASP A 97 -15.93 2.13 -4.21
CA ASP A 97 -17.15 1.33 -4.26
C ASP A 97 -16.80 -0.17 -4.04
N GLU A 98 -17.48 -0.78 -3.07
CA GLU A 98 -17.17 -2.14 -2.59
C GLU A 98 -17.36 -3.19 -3.69
N ASP A 99 -18.22 -2.93 -4.67
CA ASP A 99 -18.44 -3.82 -5.81
C ASP A 99 -17.20 -3.96 -6.71
N TYR A 100 -16.25 -3.02 -6.62
CA TYR A 100 -14.98 -3.05 -7.35
C TYR A 100 -13.79 -3.50 -6.49
N VAL A 101 -14.01 -3.84 -5.21
CA VAL A 101 -12.95 -4.32 -4.34
C VAL A 101 -12.95 -5.84 -4.31
N ARG A 102 -11.76 -6.43 -4.53
CA ARG A 102 -11.56 -7.87 -4.38
C ARG A 102 -10.68 -8.09 -3.16
N GLU A 103 -11.20 -8.82 -2.18
CA GLU A 103 -10.51 -9.11 -0.92
C GLU A 103 -9.90 -10.50 -0.94
N GLY A 104 -8.66 -10.59 -0.45
CA GLY A 104 -7.93 -11.81 -0.20
C GLY A 104 -8.00 -12.20 1.27
N GLY A 105 -7.10 -13.07 1.71
CA GLY A 105 -6.96 -13.40 3.13
C GLY A 105 -6.31 -12.28 3.95
N HIS A 106 -5.45 -11.46 3.33
CA HIS A 106 -4.67 -10.43 4.01
C HIS A 106 -4.66 -9.07 3.31
N GLN A 107 -4.81 -9.04 1.99
CA GLN A 107 -4.77 -7.85 1.15
C GLN A 107 -6.08 -7.67 0.39
N ALA A 108 -6.25 -6.50 -0.20
CA ALA A 108 -7.30 -6.24 -1.17
C ALA A 108 -6.72 -5.58 -2.43
N VAL A 109 -7.45 -5.67 -3.53
CA VAL A 109 -7.17 -4.91 -4.76
C VAL A 109 -8.38 -4.09 -5.15
N ALA A 110 -8.10 -2.89 -5.66
CA ALA A 110 -9.11 -1.94 -6.07
C ALA A 110 -8.61 -1.11 -7.25
N PRO A 111 -9.49 -0.69 -8.17
CA PRO A 111 -9.14 0.33 -9.15
C PRO A 111 -9.04 1.70 -8.48
N LEU A 112 -7.95 2.43 -8.72
CA LEU A 112 -7.71 3.76 -8.12
C LEU A 112 -8.01 4.93 -9.05
N HIS A 113 -8.84 4.71 -10.08
CA HIS A 113 -9.28 5.74 -11.01
C HIS A 113 -10.70 6.22 -10.68
N SER A 114 -10.96 7.52 -10.87
CA SER A 114 -12.26 8.14 -10.56
C SER A 114 -13.43 7.55 -11.34
N ASP A 115 -13.17 6.95 -12.49
CA ASP A 115 -14.19 6.31 -13.34
C ASP A 115 -14.86 5.11 -12.65
N TYR A 116 -14.25 4.57 -11.60
CA TYR A 116 -14.79 3.47 -10.77
C TYR A 116 -15.36 3.97 -9.44
N GLY A 117 -15.65 5.26 -9.32
CA GLY A 117 -16.15 5.84 -8.07
C GLY A 117 -15.09 6.01 -6.98
N THR A 118 -13.81 5.82 -7.31
CA THR A 118 -12.71 5.95 -6.34
C THR A 118 -12.33 7.42 -6.10
N ALA A 119 -12.20 7.80 -4.84
CA ALA A 119 -11.74 9.12 -4.42
C ALA A 119 -10.67 9.00 -3.34
N LEU A 120 -9.58 9.76 -3.46
CA LEU A 120 -8.64 9.96 -2.35
C LEU A 120 -9.32 10.85 -1.30
N VAL A 121 -9.45 10.35 -0.07
CA VAL A 121 -10.16 11.04 1.01
C VAL A 121 -9.25 11.45 2.16
N ASP A 122 -8.07 10.84 2.29
CA ASP A 122 -7.08 11.21 3.32
C ASP A 122 -5.65 10.82 2.94
N GLU A 123 -4.68 11.51 3.54
CA GLU A 123 -3.26 11.17 3.52
C GLU A 123 -2.73 11.22 4.95
N ILE A 124 -2.28 10.08 5.46
CA ILE A 124 -1.76 9.98 6.82
C ILE A 124 -0.23 9.93 6.74
N ASP A 125 0.41 10.90 7.39
CA ASP A 125 1.85 10.92 7.57
C ASP A 125 2.26 9.86 8.60
N LEU A 126 3.05 8.89 8.16
CA LEU A 126 3.54 7.80 9.00
C LEU A 126 4.39 8.31 10.17
N MET A 127 5.09 9.43 10.00
CA MET A 127 5.90 10.04 11.06
C MET A 127 5.05 10.73 12.14
N GLU A 128 3.79 11.06 11.83
CA GLU A 128 2.87 11.71 12.78
C GLU A 128 1.96 10.72 13.50
N MET A 129 1.79 9.49 12.97
CA MET A 129 0.92 8.46 13.55
C MET A 129 1.35 8.03 14.96
N GLU A 130 2.64 8.05 15.28
CA GLU A 130 3.14 7.62 16.59
C GLU A 130 2.82 8.60 17.72
N ASN A 131 2.67 9.90 17.40
CA ASN A 131 2.38 10.91 18.41
C ASN A 131 0.92 10.89 18.89
N ALA A 132 0.06 10.10 18.25
CA ALA A 132 -1.37 10.00 18.57
C ALA A 132 -1.71 8.87 19.56
N GLY A 133 -0.72 8.13 20.07
CA GLY A 133 -0.92 6.95 20.92
C GLY A 133 0.00 6.89 22.15
N HIS A 134 -0.23 7.78 23.13
CA HIS A 134 0.20 7.59 24.53
C HIS A 134 -0.87 8.14 25.50
#